data_AF-A0A2V6KAZ1-F1
#
_entry.id   AF-A0A2V6KAZ1-F1
#
_cell.length_a   1.000
_cell.length_b   1.000
_cell.length_c   1.000
_cell.angle_alpha   90.00
_cell.angle_beta   90.00
_cell.angle_gamma   90.00
#
_symmetry.space_group_name_H-M   'P 1'
#
loop_
_entity.id
_entity.type
_entity.pdbx_description
1 polymer ?
#
loop_
_entity_poly.entity_id
_entity_poly.type
_entity_poly.pdbx_seq_one_letter_code
_entity_poly.pdbx_strand_id
1 'polypeptide(L)' 'MNRQLASCVFITITASLATWFPGQLSAASTNEARVTRVKNRVQLENPKDAAHRASINDIVHEENVVRTES' A
#
# COMPACT_ATOMS: atom_id res chain seq x y z
N MET A 1 -15.11 -31.64 -36.44
CA MET A 1 -14.98 -31.81 -34.98
C MET A 1 -13.63 -31.26 -34.53
N ASN A 2 -13.47 -29.92 -34.49
CA ASN A 2 -12.21 -29.26 -34.12
C ASN A 2 -12.40 -27.87 -33.46
N ARG A 3 -13.64 -27.39 -33.34
CA ARG A 3 -13.95 -26.06 -32.78
C ARG A 3 -14.01 -26.06 -31.26
N GLN A 4 -14.41 -27.19 -30.65
CA GLN A 4 -14.48 -27.34 -29.20
C GLN A 4 -13.10 -27.39 -28.54
N LEU A 5 -12.13 -28.06 -29.18
CA LEU A 5 -10.74 -28.11 -28.70
C LEU A 5 -10.10 -26.72 -28.68
N ALA A 6 -10.33 -25.91 -29.71
CA ALA A 6 -9.85 -24.53 -29.75
C ALA A 6 -10.43 -23.68 -28.60
N SER A 7 -11.74 -23.80 -28.34
CA SER A 7 -12.40 -23.07 -27.24
C SER A 7 -11.84 -23.45 -25.86
N CYS A 8 -11.54 -24.73 -25.61
CA CYS A 8 -10.97 -25.19 -24.34
C CYS A 8 -9.55 -24.64 -24.10
N VAL A 9 -8.73 -24.54 -25.15
CA VAL A 9 -7.37 -23.99 -25.06
C VAL A 9 -7.40 -22.49 -24.73
N PHE A 10 -8.33 -21.74 -25.33
CA PHE A 10 -8.46 -20.31 -25.03
C PHE A 10 -8.88 -20.04 -23.57
N ILE A 11 -9.79 -20.86 -23.03
CA ILE A 11 -10.26 -20.73 -21.63
C ILE A 11 -9.14 -21.06 -20.63
N THR A 12 -8.32 -22.06 -20.92
CA THR A 12 -7.21 -22.45 -20.03
C THR A 12 -6.09 -21.41 -19.99
N ILE A 13 -5.77 -20.77 -21.13
CA ILE A 13 -4.77 -19.70 -21.18
C ILE A 13 -5.23 -18.44 -20.42
N THR A 14 -6.51 -18.06 -20.55
CA THR A 14 -7.04 -16.88 -19.84
C THR A 14 -7.17 -17.12 -18.34
N ALA A 15 -7.59 -18.31 -17.91
CA ALA A 15 -7.67 -18.64 -16.49
C ALA A 15 -6.30 -18.68 -15.81
N SER A 16 -5.29 -19.26 -16.47
CA SER A 16 -3.92 -19.32 -15.94
C SER A 16 -3.25 -17.93 -15.86
N LEU A 17 -3.54 -17.05 -16.83
CA LEU A 17 -3.04 -15.67 -16.80
C LEU A 17 -3.68 -14.84 -15.67
N ALA A 18 -4.98 -15.03 -15.42
CA ALA A 18 -5.69 -14.37 -14.32
C ALA A 18 -5.20 -14.81 -12.93
N THR A 19 -4.79 -16.07 -12.78
CA THR A 19 -4.17 -16.56 -11.53
C THR A 19 -2.72 -16.10 -11.32
N TRP A 20 -2.02 -15.69 -12.40
CA TRP A 20 -0.61 -15.28 -12.32
C TRP A 20 -0.41 -13.85 -11.85
N PHE A 21 -1.44 -13.01 -11.90
CA PHE A 21 -1.37 -11.67 -11.32
C PHE A 21 -2.09 -11.64 -9.96
N PRO A 22 -1.48 -12.12 -8.86
CA PRO A 22 -1.81 -11.61 -7.55
C PRO A 22 -1.16 -10.21 -7.44
N GLY A 23 -1.53 -9.34 -8.37
CA GLY A 23 -1.20 -7.93 -8.30
C GLY A 23 -2.09 -7.35 -7.24
N GLN A 24 -1.73 -7.55 -5.97
CA GLN A 24 -1.93 -6.56 -4.94
C GLN A 24 -1.29 -5.27 -5.46
N LEU A 25 -2.02 -4.56 -6.31
CA LEU A 25 -1.95 -3.13 -6.40
C LEU A 25 -2.51 -2.65 -5.07
N SER A 26 -1.70 -2.77 -4.01
CA SER A 26 -1.75 -1.78 -2.94
C SER A 26 -1.47 -0.48 -3.68
N ALA A 27 -2.55 0.18 -4.11
CA ALA A 27 -2.49 1.57 -4.52
C ALA A 27 -1.70 2.25 -3.41
N ALA A 28 -0.48 2.66 -3.71
CA ALA A 28 0.27 3.51 -2.81
C ALA A 28 -0.64 4.71 -2.62
N SER A 29 -1.27 4.79 -1.45
CA SER A 29 -2.19 5.86 -1.13
C SER A 29 -1.40 7.14 -1.37
N THR A 30 -1.82 7.95 -2.33
CA THR A 30 -1.10 9.16 -2.74
C THR A 30 -0.96 10.16 -1.58
N ASN A 31 -1.73 9.93 -0.50
CA ASN A 31 -1.75 10.70 0.73
C ASN A 31 -0.99 10.04 1.89
N GLU A 32 -0.20 8.99 1.62
CA GLU A 32 0.67 8.35 2.60
C GLU A 32 2.15 8.62 2.30
N ALA A 33 2.83 9.24 3.26
CA ALA A 33 4.28 9.36 3.29
C ALA A 33 4.87 8.44 4.36
N ARG A 34 6.15 8.10 4.24
CA ARG A 34 6.86 7.31 5.25
C ARG A 34 8.01 8.08 5.85
N VAL A 35 8.15 7.97 7.16
CA VAL A 35 9.29 8.56 7.87
C VAL A 35 10.57 7.81 7.52
N THR A 36 11.49 8.46 6.83
CA THR A 36 12.79 7.85 6.48
C THR A 36 13.87 8.12 7.52
N ARG A 37 13.72 9.19 8.30
CA ARG A 37 14.69 9.59 9.32
C ARG A 37 14.04 10.47 10.39
N VAL A 38 14.38 10.22 11.65
CA VAL A 38 14.03 11.07 12.79
C VAL A 38 15.32 11.50 13.48
N LYS A 39 15.54 12.80 13.67
CA LYS A 39 16.75 13.34 14.32
C LYS A 39 16.50 13.81 15.76
N ASN A 40 15.33 14.37 16.02
CA ASN A 40 14.95 14.94 17.32
C ASN A 40 13.80 14.16 17.95
N ARG A 41 13.39 14.57 19.14
CA ARG A 41 12.15 14.06 19.76
C ARG A 41 10.95 14.70 19.07
N VAL A 42 10.44 14.00 18.06
CA VAL A 42 9.28 14.39 17.27
C VAL A 42 8.10 13.52 17.67
N GLN A 43 6.92 14.13 17.83
CA GLN A 43 5.64 13.46 17.99
C GLN A 43 4.79 13.65 16.73
N LEU A 44 4.11 12.59 16.33
CA LEU A 44 3.10 12.57 15.27
C LEU A 44 1.73 12.46 15.92
N GLU A 45 0.83 13.35 15.52
CA GLU A 45 -0.57 13.34 15.94
C GLU A 45 -1.45 13.14 14.70
N ASN A 46 -2.31 12.13 14.72
CA ASN A 46 -3.33 11.90 13.70
C ASN A 46 -4.70 12.11 14.37
N PRO A 47 -5.68 12.80 13.77
CA PRO A 47 -7.03 12.85 14.32
C PRO A 47 -7.70 11.47 14.52
N LYS A 48 -7.23 10.42 13.84
CA LYS A 48 -7.74 9.05 13.98
C LYS A 48 -6.97 8.18 14.97
N ASP A 49 -5.76 8.57 15.35
CA ASP A 49 -4.87 7.77 16.19
C ASP A 49 -4.38 8.56 17.41
N ALA A 50 -3.89 7.85 18.42
CA ALA A 50 -3.25 8.52 19.54
C ALA A 50 -1.95 9.21 19.10
N ALA A 51 -1.66 10.36 19.72
CA ALA A 51 -0.36 11.00 19.63
C ALA A 51 0.74 10.02 20.03
N HIS A 52 1.73 9.85 19.16
CA HIS A 52 2.85 8.94 19.42
C HIS A 52 4.16 9.55 18.96
N ARG A 53 5.27 9.03 19.48
CA ARG A 53 6.60 9.46 19.07
C ARG A 53 6.87 8.97 17.65
N ALA A 54 7.35 9.86 16.79
CA ALA A 54 7.74 9.51 15.43
C ALA A 54 8.89 8.50 15.44
N SER A 55 8.70 7.43 14.67
CA SER A 55 9.68 6.38 14.40
C SER A 55 9.94 6.26 12.90
N ILE A 56 11.08 5.66 12.55
CA ILE A 56 11.39 5.31 11.16
C ILE A 56 10.36 4.28 10.68
N ASN A 57 9.92 4.44 9.44
CA ASN A 57 8.86 3.69 8.75
C ASN A 57 7.43 3.96 9.21
N ASP A 58 7.22 4.88 10.17
CA ASP A 58 5.87 5.34 10.48
C ASP A 58 5.21 5.94 9.25
N ILE A 59 3.91 5.70 9.14
CA ILE A 59 3.08 6.23 8.07
C ILE A 59 2.57 7.60 8.49
N VAL A 60 2.78 8.58 7.61
CA VAL A 60 2.31 9.95 7.77
C VAL A 60 1.20 10.17 6.77
N HIS A 61 0.02 10.48 7.29
CA HIS A 61 -1.13 10.86 6.49
C HIS A 61 -1.18 12.38 6.31
N GLU A 62 -1.90 12.86 5.30
CA GLU A 62 -2.09 14.30 5.03
C GLU A 62 -2.59 15.07 6.26
N GLU A 63 -3.46 14.44 7.06
CA GLU A 63 -4.00 15.03 8.29
C GLU A 63 -3.05 15.02 9.51
N ASN A 64 -1.85 14.44 9.40
CA ASN A 64 -0.94 14.34 10.54
C ASN A 64 -0.30 15.68 10.90
N VAL A 65 -0.31 16.00 12.18
CA VAL A 65 0.40 17.15 12.75
C VAL A 65 1.73 16.69 13.34
N VAL A 66 2.81 17.35 12.94
CA VAL A 66 4.16 17.09 13.44
C VAL A 66 4.50 18.08 14.54
N ARG A 67 4.81 17.58 15.74
CA ARG A 67 5.29 18.40 16.86
C ARG A 67 6.72 18.04 17.22
N THR A 68 7.55 19.04 17.50
CA THR A 68 8.88 18.84 18.07
C THR A 68 8.83 19.28 19.52
N GLU A 69 9.28 18.44 20.44
CA GLU A 69 9.45 18.86 21.83
C GLU A 69 10.64 19.85 21.89
N SER A 70 10.36 21.07 22.38
CA SER A 70 11.34 22.17 22.52
C SER A 70 12.19 22.04 23.78
#